data_AF-A0A822HG19-F1
#
_entry.id   AF-A0A822HG19-F1
#
_cell.length_a   1.000
_cell.length_b   1.000
_cell.length_c   1.000
_cell.angle_alpha   90.00
_cell.angle_beta   90.00
_cell.angle_gamma   90.00
#
_symmetry.space_group_name_H-M   'P 1'
#
loop_
_entity.id
_entity.type
_entity.pdbx_description
1 polymer ?
#
loop_
_entity_poly.entity_id
_entity_poly.type
_entity_poly.pdbx_seq_one_letter_code
_entity_poly.pdbx_strand_id
1 'polypeptide(L)'
;MQRQDGGKPWPYTVGQYITIRIEKDSKLQHGHYMLLEPDNGSTYSIACREGHVDQNIIVSEELIRNRQVNSTVLVSGPAGSFGLVSDAGHHLFIAGGIGIA
;
A
#
# COMPACT_ATOMS: atom_id res chain seq x y z
N MET A 1 5.13 -7.74 0.79
CA MET A 1 5.34 -7.81 -0.67
C MET A 1 6.81 -7.64 -0.98
N GLN A 2 7.38 -8.49 -1.83
CA GLN A 2 8.78 -8.46 -2.26
C GLN A 2 8.85 -8.45 -3.80
N ARG A 3 9.88 -7.82 -4.37
CA ARG A 3 10.12 -7.86 -5.82
C ARG A 3 10.51 -9.26 -6.27
N GLN A 4 10.01 -9.68 -7.43
CA GLN A 4 10.29 -10.98 -8.04
C GLN A 4 11.47 -10.95 -9.02
N ASP A 5 11.98 -9.76 -9.35
CA ASP A 5 13.12 -9.58 -10.27
C ASP A 5 14.48 -9.56 -9.57
N GLY A 6 14.53 -9.92 -8.28
CA GLY A 6 15.75 -9.89 -7.46
C GLY A 6 16.19 -8.48 -7.03
N GLY A 7 15.49 -7.43 -7.45
CA GLY A 7 15.74 -6.07 -7.00
C GLY A 7 15.27 -5.84 -5.56
N LYS A 8 15.73 -4.72 -4.97
CA LYS A 8 15.19 -4.23 -3.70
C LYS A 8 13.98 -3.32 -3.94
N PRO A 9 12.98 -3.30 -3.05
CA PRO A 9 11.96 -2.26 -3.07
C PRO A 9 12.60 -0.87 -3.02
N TRP A 10 11.96 0.11 -3.65
CA TRP A 10 12.39 1.51 -3.54
C TRP A 10 12.21 2.00 -2.09
N PRO A 11 13.14 2.80 -1.55
CA PRO A 11 12.99 3.35 -0.21
C PRO A 11 11.80 4.31 -0.12
N TYR A 12 11.25 4.46 1.09
CA TYR A 12 10.11 5.32 1.36
C TYR A 12 10.15 5.94 2.75
N THR A 13 9.36 6.99 2.93
CA THR A 13 9.15 7.64 4.23
C THR A 13 7.76 7.34 4.78
N VAL A 14 7.62 7.42 6.10
CA VAL A 14 6.32 7.29 6.79
C VAL A 14 5.29 8.22 6.15
N GLY A 15 4.09 7.71 5.87
CA GLY A 15 2.99 8.45 5.24
C GLY A 15 2.88 8.31 3.71
N GLN A 16 3.85 7.65 3.06
CA GLN A 16 3.77 7.34 1.63
C GLN A 16 2.92 6.11 1.34
N TYR A 17 2.41 6.05 0.11
CA TYR A 17 1.63 4.94 -0.41
C TYR A 17 2.26 4.34 -1.68
N ILE A 18 1.88 3.11 -2.00
CA ILE A 18 2.15 2.47 -3.30
C ILE A 18 0.85 2.27 -4.07
N THR A 19 0.95 2.12 -5.40
CA THR A 19 -0.18 1.75 -6.24
C THR A 19 -0.07 0.29 -6.65
N ILE A 20 -1.06 -0.52 -6.29
CA ILE A 20 -1.24 -1.87 -6.81
C ILE A 20 -2.12 -1.81 -8.05
N ARG A 21 -1.72 -2.51 -9.11
CA ARG A 21 -2.49 -2.63 -10.36
C ARG A 21 -2.86 -4.07 -10.62
N ILE A 22 -4.13 -4.27 -10.94
CA ILE A 22 -4.73 -5.57 -11.25
C ILE A 22 -5.58 -5.40 -12.50
N GLU A 23 -5.47 -6.35 -13.43
CA GLU A 23 -6.39 -6.44 -14.55
C GLU A 23 -7.65 -7.20 -14.13
N LYS A 24 -8.82 -6.58 -14.33
CA LYS A 24 -10.13 -7.19 -14.10
C LYS A 24 -11.08 -6.75 -15.20
N ASP A 25 -11.81 -7.69 -15.80
CA ASP A 25 -12.75 -7.43 -16.90
C ASP A 25 -12.11 -6.63 -18.05
N SER A 26 -10.87 -6.97 -18.43
CA SER A 26 -10.06 -6.28 -19.46
C SER A 26 -9.77 -4.80 -19.17
N LYS A 27 -9.87 -4.39 -17.90
CA LYS A 27 -9.55 -3.03 -17.45
C LYS A 27 -8.50 -3.08 -16.36
N LEU A 28 -7.52 -2.18 -16.46
CA LEU A 28 -6.52 -2.01 -15.42
C LEU A 28 -7.12 -1.19 -14.28
N GLN A 29 -7.21 -1.82 -13.11
CA GLN A 29 -7.72 -1.23 -11.87
C GLN A 29 -6.55 -0.86 -10.98
N HIS A 30 -6.62 0.31 -10.34
CA HIS A 30 -5.57 0.84 -9.48
C HIS A 30 -6.09 1.00 -8.06
N GLY A 31 -5.27 0.61 -7.08
CA GLY A 31 -5.55 0.87 -5.67
C GLY A 31 -4.32 1.48 -4.99
N HIS A 32 -4.53 2.52 -4.20
CA HIS A 32 -3.49 3.21 -3.43
C HIS A 32 -3.52 2.74 -1.97
N TYR A 33 -2.39 2.21 -1.48
CA TYR A 33 -2.27 1.63 -0.15
C TYR A 33 -1.08 2.22 0.59
N MET A 34 -1.33 2.74 1.80
CA MET A 34 -0.27 3.25 2.68
C MET A 34 0.68 2.14 3.12
N LEU A 35 1.95 2.51 3.26
CA LEU A 35 3.00 1.62 3.74
C LEU A 35 3.04 1.65 5.28
N LEU A 36 2.78 0.50 5.89
CA LEU A 36 2.54 0.38 7.33
C LEU A 36 3.82 0.46 8.20
N GLU A 37 4.89 -0.15 7.70
CA GLU A 37 6.11 -0.35 8.48
C GLU A 37 7.17 0.66 8.04
N PRO A 38 8.13 1.04 8.90
CA PRO A 38 9.33 1.73 8.46
C PRO A 38 10.05 0.93 7.37
N ASP A 39 10.69 1.64 6.43
CA ASP A 39 11.44 0.98 5.36
C ASP A 39 12.51 0.04 5.92
N ASN A 40 12.42 -1.23 5.55
CA ASN A 40 13.36 -2.28 5.93
C ASN A 40 14.25 -2.73 4.76
N GLY A 41 14.09 -2.12 3.58
CA GLY A 41 14.86 -2.42 2.37
C GLY A 41 14.58 -3.78 1.72
N SER A 42 13.57 -4.51 2.18
CA SER A 42 13.26 -5.88 1.74
C SER A 42 11.81 -6.10 1.33
N THR A 43 10.85 -5.49 2.03
CA THR A 43 9.42 -5.72 1.80
C THR A 43 8.59 -4.46 1.96
N TYR A 44 7.50 -4.37 1.20
CA TYR A 44 6.37 -3.48 1.49
C TYR A 44 5.25 -4.21 2.22
N SER A 45 4.73 -3.58 3.27
CA SER A 45 3.60 -4.08 4.07
C SER A 45 2.43 -3.10 3.94
N ILE A 46 1.23 -3.61 3.63
CA ILE A 46 0.01 -2.81 3.45
C ILE A 46 -1.15 -3.44 4.24
N ALA A 47 -2.14 -2.62 4.59
CA ALA A 47 -3.44 -3.09 5.03
C ALA A 47 -4.49 -2.74 3.97
N CYS A 48 -5.48 -3.61 3.79
CA CYS A 48 -6.64 -3.33 2.95
C CYS A 48 -7.91 -3.65 3.74
N ARG A 49 -8.96 -2.87 3.49
CA ARG A 49 -10.28 -3.07 4.08
C ARG A 49 -11.16 -3.85 3.11
N GLU A 50 -11.90 -4.83 3.62
CA GLU A 50 -12.96 -5.53 2.89
C GLU A 50 -14.25 -4.67 2.85
N GLY A 51 -14.96 -4.67 1.72
CA GLY A 51 -16.30 -4.08 1.60
C GLY A 51 -16.46 -2.76 0.81
N HIS A 52 -17.68 -2.20 0.86
CA HIS A 52 -18.33 -1.51 -0.26
C HIS A 52 -18.07 0.00 -0.49
N VAL A 53 -17.15 0.66 0.21
CA VAL A 53 -17.08 2.14 0.17
C VAL A 53 -15.65 2.70 0.18
N ASP A 54 -14.81 2.23 -0.75
CA ASP A 54 -13.49 2.84 -1.00
C ASP A 54 -13.16 2.83 -2.50
N GLN A 55 -12.38 3.81 -2.95
CA GLN A 55 -11.83 3.89 -4.31
C GLN A 55 -11.01 2.64 -4.68
N ASN A 56 -10.45 1.96 -3.67
CA ASN A 56 -9.64 0.76 -3.83
C ASN A 56 -10.46 -0.54 -3.92
N ILE A 57 -11.80 -0.50 -3.82
CA ILE A 57 -12.64 -1.69 -3.61
C ILE A 57 -12.36 -2.83 -4.58
N ILE A 58 -12.25 -2.56 -5.88
CA ILE A 58 -12.06 -3.60 -6.88
C ILE A 58 -10.72 -4.33 -6.67
N VAL A 59 -9.68 -3.57 -6.35
CA VAL A 59 -8.34 -4.11 -6.09
C VAL A 59 -8.31 -4.82 -4.74
N SER A 60 -8.91 -4.27 -3.69
CA SER A 60 -8.96 -4.88 -2.37
C SER A 60 -9.73 -6.21 -2.38
N GLU A 61 -10.91 -6.25 -3.00
CA GLU A 61 -11.69 -7.50 -3.11
C GLU A 61 -10.94 -8.56 -3.92
N GLU A 62 -10.22 -8.17 -4.97
CA GLU A 62 -9.37 -9.10 -5.71
C GLU A 62 -8.23 -9.65 -4.83
N LEU A 63 -7.52 -8.76 -4.12
CA LEU A 63 -6.42 -9.16 -3.23
C LEU A 63 -6.91 -10.11 -2.13
N ILE A 64 -8.09 -9.85 -1.56
CA ILE A 64 -8.65 -10.62 -0.45
C ILE A 64 -9.20 -11.97 -0.92
N ARG A 65 -9.96 -12.00 -2.02
CA ARG A 65 -10.73 -13.20 -2.41
C ARG A 65 -10.00 -14.09 -3.42
N ASN A 66 -9.15 -13.51 -4.27
CA ASN A 66 -8.65 -14.18 -5.47
C ASN A 66 -7.12 -14.32 -5.51
N ARG A 67 -6.39 -13.64 -4.62
CA ARG A 67 -4.93 -13.71 -4.55
C ARG A 67 -4.49 -14.55 -3.35
N GLN A 68 -3.75 -15.61 -3.64
CA GLN A 68 -3.10 -16.39 -2.60
C GLN A 68 -1.74 -15.79 -2.22
N VAL A 69 -1.23 -16.19 -1.06
CA VAL A 69 0.15 -15.94 -0.68
C VAL A 69 1.09 -16.41 -1.79
N ASN A 70 2.14 -15.63 -2.06
CA ASN A 70 3.11 -15.82 -3.15
C ASN A 70 2.59 -15.56 -4.58
N SER A 71 1.33 -15.12 -4.75
CA SER A 71 0.90 -14.55 -6.03
C SER A 71 1.59 -13.21 -6.32
N THR A 72 1.60 -12.82 -7.59
CA THR A 72 2.25 -11.59 -8.06
C THR A 72 1.24 -10.51 -8.43
N VAL A 73 1.59 -9.26 -8.15
CA VAL A 73 0.85 -8.07 -8.56
C VAL A 73 1.82 -7.02 -9.12
N LEU A 74 1.31 -6.11 -9.94
CA LEU A 74 2.08 -4.97 -10.43
C LEU A 74 2.04 -3.84 -9.40
N VAL A 75 3.20 -3.27 -9.05
CA VAL A 75 3.32 -2.26 -7.99
C VAL A 75 4.13 -1.07 -8.50
N SER A 76 3.68 0.17 -8.23
CA SER A 76 4.47 1.38 -8.48
C SER A 76 5.56 1.59 -7.43
N GLY A 77 6.48 2.53 -7.69
CA GLY A 77 7.26 3.11 -6.61
C GLY A 77 6.38 3.84 -5.57
N PRO A 78 6.91 4.07 -4.35
CA PRO A 78 6.26 4.88 -3.32
C PRO A 78 6.01 6.32 -3.79
N ALA A 79 4.91 6.91 -3.35
CA ALA A 79 4.49 8.27 -3.65
C ALA A 79 3.68 8.88 -2.50
N GLY A 80 3.36 10.16 -2.61
CA GLY A 80 2.58 10.90 -1.60
C GLY A 80 3.42 11.97 -0.88
N SER A 81 2.74 13.04 -0.48
CA SER A 81 3.33 14.20 0.21
C SER A 81 2.98 14.26 1.69
N PHE A 82 2.11 13.38 2.18
CA PHE A 82 1.88 13.23 3.62
C PHE A 82 3.09 12.55 4.24
N GLY A 83 3.57 13.09 5.36
CA GLY A 83 4.73 12.54 6.04
C GLY A 83 4.93 13.11 7.43
N LEU A 84 5.83 12.46 8.18
CA LEU A 84 6.16 12.85 9.54
C LEU A 84 7.21 13.97 9.52
N VAL A 85 6.90 15.09 10.17
CA VAL A 85 7.87 16.15 10.48
C VAL A 85 8.70 15.69 11.67
N SER A 86 9.94 15.25 11.43
CA SER A 86 10.78 14.57 12.42
C SER A 86 11.31 15.47 13.54
N ASP A 87 11.34 16.78 13.31
CA ASP A 87 11.89 17.79 14.22
C ASP A 87 10.81 18.58 14.99
N ALA A 88 9.54 18.18 14.90
CA ALA A 88 8.50 18.73 15.74
C ALA A 88 8.72 18.31 17.21
N GLY A 89 8.60 19.26 18.15
CA GLY A 89 8.80 18.97 19.57
C GLY A 89 7.75 18.04 20.18
N HIS A 90 6.56 17.93 19.58
CA HIS A 90 5.47 17.05 20.01
C HIS A 90 4.62 16.62 18.81
N HIS A 91 4.02 15.43 18.90
CA HIS A 91 3.10 14.89 17.88
C HIS A 91 1.79 14.43 18.53
N LEU A 92 0.68 14.66 17.84
CA LEU A 92 -0.62 14.04 18.13
C LEU A 92 -1.07 13.30 16.88
N PHE A 93 -1.20 11.97 16.99
CA PHE A 93 -1.69 11.13 15.90
C PHE A 93 -3.18 10.86 16.10
N ILE A 94 -3.98 11.15 15.07
CA ILE A 94 -5.41 10.89 15.06
C ILE A 94 -5.71 10.03 13.83
N ALA A 95 -6.26 8.84 14.06
CA ALA A 95 -6.62 7.90 13.02
C ALA A 95 -7.99 7.28 13.32
N GLY A 96 -8.68 6.83 12.28
CA GLY A 96 -9.96 6.14 12.40
C GLY A 96 -10.08 5.03 11.35
N GLY A 97 -10.46 3.82 11.79
CA GLY A 97 -10.61 2.66 10.91
C GLY A 97 -9.33 2.34 10.14
N ILE A 98 -9.45 2.13 8.82
CA ILE A 98 -8.30 1.83 7.94
C ILE A 98 -7.30 3.00 7.83
N GLY A 99 -7.67 4.21 8.26
CA GLY A 99 -6.75 5.35 8.32
C GLY A 99 -5.65 5.24 9.39
N ILE A 100 -5.59 4.14 10.15
CA ILE A 100 -4.44 3.79 11.01
C ILE A 100 -3.25 3.27 10.21
N ALA A 101 -3.49 2.86 8.96
CA ALA A 101 -2.49 2.34 8.04
C ALA A 101 -1.48 3.41 7.60
#